data_AF-A0A0D2FCS6-F1
#
_entry.id   AF-A0A0D2FCS6-F1
#
_cell.length_a   1.000
_cell.length_b   1.000
_cell.length_c   1.000
_cell.angle_alpha   90.00
_cell.angle_beta   90.00
_cell.angle_gamma   90.00
#
_symmetry.space_group_name_H-M   'P 1'
#
loop_
_entity.id
_entity.type
_entity.pdbx_description
1 polymer ?
#
loop_
_entity_poly.entity_id
_entity_poly.type
_entity_poly.pdbx_seq_one_letter_code
_entity_poly.pdbx_strand_id
1 'polypeptide(L)'
;MDQVKMETCSRCQARWFSMDLKNGICHACFLRDQGGKTPFLMSAENGMDSGELPAHLSALTQVEETMIARSHVQMMVYRYRGYQYHYSGHYVLVLRSSDHVAENDLQYQRQFQSNFQVQKGHVMTWLRFLQAHHPDYRYITISPDRIDALPIC
;
A
#
# COMPACT_ATOMS: atom_id res chain seq x y z
N MET A 1 -12.93 -18.89 25.36
CA MET A 1 -12.85 -17.86 24.31
C MET A 1 -12.23 -18.55 23.11
N ASP A 2 -12.98 -18.72 22.03
CA ASP A 2 -12.43 -19.31 20.81
C ASP A 2 -11.29 -18.43 20.29
N GLN A 3 -10.18 -19.08 19.92
CA GLN A 3 -9.02 -18.37 19.39
C GLN A 3 -9.40 -17.69 18.08
N VAL A 4 -9.25 -16.36 18.03
CA VAL A 4 -9.43 -15.59 16.80
C VAL A 4 -8.34 -16.04 15.82
N LYS A 5 -8.70 -16.93 14.89
CA LYS A 5 -7.80 -17.43 13.86
C LYS A 5 -7.86 -16.51 12.65
N MET A 6 -6.70 -16.07 12.18
CA MET A 6 -6.61 -15.40 10.89
C MET A 6 -6.75 -16.42 9.77
N GLU A 7 -7.57 -16.12 8.79
CA GLU A 7 -7.80 -16.89 7.58
C GLU A 7 -7.18 -16.16 6.40
N THR A 8 -6.68 -16.89 5.40
CA THR A 8 -6.04 -16.32 4.20
C THR A 8 -6.71 -16.87 2.95
N CYS A 9 -7.17 -15.99 2.06
CA CYS A 9 -7.73 -16.38 0.78
C CYS A 9 -6.63 -16.80 -0.20
N SER A 10 -6.74 -17.99 -0.79
CA SER A 10 -5.76 -18.50 -1.77
C SER A 10 -5.77 -17.77 -3.11
N ARG A 11 -6.82 -16.97 -3.41
CA ARG A 11 -6.96 -16.21 -4.67
C ARG A 11 -6.36 -14.81 -4.58
N CYS A 12 -6.84 -14.01 -3.62
CA CYS A 12 -6.40 -12.62 -3.48
C CYS A 12 -5.33 -12.42 -2.40
N GLN A 13 -4.90 -13.48 -1.71
CA GLN A 13 -3.94 -13.43 -0.59
C GLN A 13 -4.37 -12.53 0.58
N ALA A 14 -5.60 -12.01 0.58
CA ALA A 14 -6.14 -11.24 1.69
C ALA A 14 -6.24 -12.11 2.95
N ARG A 15 -5.83 -11.55 4.09
CA ARG A 15 -5.78 -12.23 5.37
C ARG A 15 -6.57 -11.46 6.42
N TRP A 16 -7.59 -12.08 6.99
CA TRP A 16 -8.48 -11.45 7.98
C TRP A 16 -9.15 -12.48 8.90
N PHE A 17 -9.87 -12.03 9.94
CA PHE A 17 -10.70 -12.90 10.77
C PHE A 17 -12.09 -13.08 10.15
N SER A 18 -12.72 -14.24 10.40
CA SER A 18 -14.10 -14.55 9.98
C SER A 18 -14.36 -14.26 8.49
N MET A 19 -13.47 -14.73 7.61
CA MET A 19 -13.58 -14.54 6.17
C MET A 19 -14.55 -15.54 5.50
N ASP A 20 -15.00 -16.56 6.24
CA ASP A 20 -15.90 -17.62 5.78
C ASP A 20 -15.43 -18.24 4.45
N LEU A 21 -14.15 -18.61 4.42
CA LEU A 21 -13.51 -19.17 3.22
C LEU A 21 -14.21 -20.46 2.79
N LYS A 22 -14.64 -20.52 1.53
CA LYS A 22 -15.16 -21.76 0.91
C LYS A 22 -14.06 -22.34 0.04
N ASN A 23 -13.60 -23.55 0.38
CA ASN A 23 -12.46 -24.19 -0.28
C ASN A 23 -11.20 -23.30 -0.34
N GLY A 24 -10.96 -22.51 0.72
CA GLY A 24 -9.84 -21.56 0.79
C GLY A 24 -10.05 -20.25 0.00
N ILE A 25 -11.23 -20.02 -0.58
CA ILE A 25 -11.55 -18.85 -1.39
C ILE A 25 -12.54 -17.95 -0.65
N CYS A 26 -12.27 -16.65 -0.58
CA CYS A 26 -13.18 -15.68 0.03
C CYS A 26 -14.41 -15.41 -0.86
N HIS A 27 -15.49 -14.94 -0.26
CA HIS A 27 -16.74 -14.69 -0.98
C HIS A 27 -16.57 -13.74 -2.17
N ALA A 28 -15.74 -12.70 -2.03
CA ALA A 28 -15.47 -11.74 -3.10
C ALA A 28 -14.79 -12.39 -4.33
N CYS A 29 -13.80 -13.26 -4.12
CA CYS A 29 -13.14 -13.99 -5.20
C CYS A 29 -14.10 -14.99 -5.85
N PHE A 30 -14.87 -15.73 -5.04
CA PHE A 30 -15.87 -16.67 -5.55
C PHE A 30 -16.87 -16.00 -6.51
N LEU A 31 -17.39 -14.82 -6.15
CA LEU A 31 -18.30 -14.07 -7.01
C LEU A 31 -17.64 -13.54 -8.29
N ARG A 32 -16.38 -13.08 -8.21
CA ARG A 32 -15.64 -12.57 -9.38
C ARG A 32 -15.30 -13.68 -10.39
N ASP A 33 -15.02 -14.86 -9.88
CA ASP A 33 -14.67 -16.06 -10.64
C ASP A 33 -15.89 -16.85 -11.13
N GLN A 34 -17.12 -16.38 -10.81
CA GLN A 34 -18.36 -17.03 -11.22
C GLN A 34 -18.47 -17.08 -12.76
N GLY A 35 -18.99 -18.22 -13.27
CA GLY A 35 -19.19 -18.44 -14.70
C GLY A 35 -18.07 -19.22 -15.40
N GLY A 36 -17.15 -19.84 -14.64
CA GLY A 36 -16.14 -20.75 -15.20
C GLY A 36 -15.06 -20.04 -16.02
N LYS A 37 -14.82 -18.75 -15.74
CA LYS A 37 -13.76 -17.98 -16.40
C LYS A 37 -12.40 -18.57 -16.02
N THR A 38 -11.66 -19.02 -17.03
CA THR A 38 -10.27 -19.47 -16.89
C THR A 38 -9.41 -18.55 -17.76
N PRO A 39 -8.28 -18.03 -17.25
CA PRO A 39 -7.79 -18.14 -15.86
C PRO A 39 -8.65 -17.34 -14.85
N PHE A 40 -8.54 -17.67 -13.57
CA PHE A 40 -9.19 -16.90 -12.49
C PHE A 40 -8.64 -15.47 -12.42
N LEU A 41 -9.45 -14.52 -11.94
CA LEU A 41 -9.12 -13.09 -12.05
C LEU A 41 -7.81 -12.72 -11.30
N MET A 42 -7.55 -13.36 -10.16
CA MET A 42 -6.31 -13.19 -9.38
C MET A 42 -5.59 -14.54 -9.36
N SER A 43 -4.69 -14.78 -10.32
CA SER A 43 -3.97 -16.04 -10.43
C SER A 43 -2.60 -15.89 -11.08
N ALA A 44 -1.74 -16.91 -10.90
CA ALA A 44 -0.45 -16.95 -11.57
C ALA A 44 -0.59 -17.08 -13.09
N GLU A 45 -1.66 -17.75 -13.55
CA GLU A 45 -1.94 -17.99 -14.98
C GLU A 45 -2.17 -16.69 -15.77
N ASN A 46 -2.75 -15.66 -15.15
CA ASN A 46 -2.93 -14.34 -15.77
C ASN A 46 -1.91 -13.29 -15.29
N GLY A 47 -0.87 -13.70 -14.57
CA GLY A 47 0.16 -12.80 -14.04
C GLY A 47 -0.34 -11.82 -12.97
N MET A 48 -1.51 -12.07 -12.37
CA MET A 48 -2.08 -11.23 -11.31
C MET A 48 -1.77 -11.76 -9.90
N ASP A 49 -1.12 -12.91 -9.79
CA ASP A 49 -0.55 -13.40 -8.54
C ASP A 49 0.77 -12.69 -8.25
N SER A 50 0.83 -11.98 -7.13
CA SER A 50 2.02 -11.26 -6.69
C SER A 50 3.12 -12.18 -6.14
N GLY A 51 2.81 -13.47 -5.94
CA GLY A 51 3.73 -14.46 -5.39
C GLY A 51 3.95 -14.31 -3.88
N GLU A 52 4.88 -15.09 -3.34
CA GLU A 52 5.22 -15.03 -1.92
C GLU A 52 6.15 -13.85 -1.60
N LEU A 53 5.83 -13.14 -0.52
CA LEU A 53 6.71 -12.11 0.05
C LEU A 53 7.94 -12.78 0.67
N PRO A 54 9.17 -12.40 0.27
CA PRO A 54 10.38 -12.95 0.86
C PRO A 54 10.47 -12.66 2.36
N ALA A 55 10.68 -13.68 3.18
CA ALA A 55 10.71 -13.57 4.65
C ALA A 55 11.79 -12.64 5.21
N HIS A 56 12.82 -12.32 4.42
CA HIS A 56 13.91 -11.42 4.82
C HIS A 56 13.58 -9.93 4.62
N LEU A 57 12.47 -9.61 3.95
CA LEU A 57 12.01 -8.25 3.75
C LEU A 57 11.02 -7.86 4.85
N SER A 58 11.28 -6.74 5.50
CA SER A 58 10.35 -6.14 6.46
C SER A 58 9.06 -5.72 5.78
N ALA A 59 7.93 -5.81 6.48
CA ALA A 59 6.69 -5.19 6.01
C ALA A 59 6.88 -3.67 5.93
N LEU A 60 6.45 -3.09 4.80
CA LEU A 60 6.46 -1.64 4.61
C LEU A 60 5.21 -1.02 5.22
N THR A 61 5.36 0.18 5.76
CA THR A 61 4.23 1.05 6.08
C THR A 61 3.60 1.59 4.80
N GLN A 62 2.35 2.04 4.87
CA GLN A 62 1.65 2.64 3.72
C GLN A 62 2.43 3.81 3.08
N VAL A 63 3.13 4.61 3.89
CA VAL A 63 3.95 5.73 3.41
C VAL A 63 5.14 5.21 2.62
N GLU A 64 5.83 4.20 3.14
CA GLU A 64 6.98 3.58 2.48
C GLU A 64 6.60 2.88 1.18
N GLU A 65 5.48 2.14 1.16
CA GLU A 65 4.93 1.52 -0.05
C GLU A 65 4.62 2.58 -1.12
N THR A 66 3.93 3.65 -0.70
CA THR A 66 3.59 4.76 -1.61
C THR A 66 4.86 5.44 -2.13
N MET A 67 5.90 5.55 -1.31
CA MET A 67 7.17 6.19 -1.68
C MET A 67 7.94 5.37 -2.72
N ILE A 68 7.96 4.05 -2.60
CA ILE A 68 8.66 3.19 -3.57
C ILE A 68 7.82 2.87 -4.80
N ALA A 69 6.50 3.09 -4.78
CA ALA A 69 5.63 2.82 -5.91
C ALA A 69 6.07 3.56 -7.18
N ARG A 70 6.06 2.88 -8.33
CA ARG A 70 6.37 3.50 -9.64
C ARG A 70 5.33 4.49 -10.14
N SER A 71 4.09 4.37 -9.66
CA SER A 71 2.96 5.19 -10.08
C SER A 71 2.37 5.89 -8.86
N HIS A 72 2.36 7.22 -8.89
CA HIS A 72 1.76 8.04 -7.85
C HIS A 72 0.50 8.69 -8.40
N VAL A 73 -0.66 8.31 -7.88
CA VAL A 73 -1.92 8.96 -8.22
C VAL A 73 -2.07 10.21 -7.36
N GLN A 74 -2.07 11.37 -7.99
CA GLN A 74 -2.37 12.64 -7.32
C GLN A 74 -3.82 13.02 -7.60
N MET A 75 -4.63 13.14 -6.55
CA MET A 75 -6.02 13.60 -6.64
C MET A 75 -6.23 14.86 -5.80
N MET A 76 -6.91 15.85 -6.36
CA MET A 76 -7.36 17.02 -5.62
C MET A 76 -8.75 16.75 -5.05
N VAL A 77 -8.86 16.85 -3.73
CA VAL A 77 -10.09 16.55 -2.99
C VAL A 77 -10.64 17.85 -2.43
N TYR A 78 -11.82 18.26 -2.93
CA TYR A 78 -12.54 19.41 -2.42
C TYR A 78 -13.58 18.95 -1.39
N ARG A 79 -13.57 19.55 -0.21
CA ARG A 79 -14.56 19.29 0.83
C ARG A 79 -15.74 20.23 0.65
N TYR A 80 -16.80 19.76 0.04
CA TYR A 80 -18.08 20.48 -0.01
C TYR A 80 -18.89 20.21 1.26
N ARG A 81 -19.70 21.19 1.70
CA ARG A 81 -20.52 21.06 2.91
C ARG A 81 -21.53 19.92 2.73
N GLY A 82 -21.47 18.93 3.61
CA GLY A 82 -22.29 17.71 3.56
C GLY A 82 -21.44 16.50 3.15
N TYR A 83 -21.10 15.68 4.16
CA TYR A 83 -20.54 14.32 4.13
C TYR A 83 -19.67 13.93 2.93
N GLN A 84 -18.37 13.73 3.19
CA GLN A 84 -17.45 13.13 2.23
C GLN A 84 -17.11 11.70 2.65
N TYR A 85 -17.20 10.76 1.71
CA TYR A 85 -16.82 9.37 1.92
C TYR A 85 -15.34 9.25 2.30
N HIS A 86 -15.07 8.36 3.25
CA HIS A 86 -13.72 7.92 3.57
C HIS A 86 -13.13 7.22 2.33
N TYR A 87 -12.08 7.79 1.74
CA TYR A 87 -11.22 7.05 0.82
C TYR A 87 -10.41 6.04 1.65
N SER A 88 -10.27 4.81 1.13
CA SER A 88 -9.47 3.74 1.74
C SER A 88 -8.49 3.19 0.69
N GLY A 89 -7.36 2.64 1.12
CA GLY A 89 -6.30 2.10 0.25
C GLY A 89 -5.00 2.90 0.30
N HIS A 90 -4.07 2.65 -0.65
CA HIS A 90 -2.78 3.33 -0.78
C HIS A 90 -2.94 4.78 -1.27
N TYR A 91 -3.42 5.66 -0.40
CA TYR A 91 -3.43 7.09 -0.65
C TYR A 91 -2.62 7.81 0.42
N VAL A 92 -2.06 8.95 0.05
CA VAL A 92 -1.41 9.88 0.97
C VAL A 92 -2.17 11.19 0.86
N LEU A 93 -2.87 11.57 1.93
CA LEU A 93 -3.61 12.82 1.96
C LEU A 93 -2.65 13.96 2.27
N VAL A 94 -2.22 14.68 1.22
CA VAL A 94 -1.60 15.99 1.38
C VAL A 94 -2.73 17.02 1.41
N LEU A 95 -3.16 17.44 2.59
CA LEU A 95 -4.10 18.56 2.69
C LEU A 95 -3.38 19.82 2.18
N ARG A 96 -3.88 20.43 1.10
CA ARG A 96 -3.49 21.79 0.75
C ARG A 96 -4.45 22.73 1.46
N SER A 97 -3.93 23.48 2.43
CA SER A 97 -4.67 24.64 2.91
C SER A 97 -4.78 25.65 1.79
N SER A 98 -6.01 26.10 1.52
CA SER A 98 -6.25 27.27 0.67
C SER A 98 -5.95 28.59 1.40
N ASP A 99 -5.73 28.51 2.71
CA ASP A 99 -5.49 29.65 3.58
C ASP A 99 -3.99 29.73 3.92
N HIS A 100 -3.41 30.92 3.77
CA HIS A 100 -2.06 31.30 4.24
C HIS A 100 -1.80 31.02 5.74
N VAL A 101 -2.82 30.56 6.46
CA VAL A 101 -2.81 30.22 7.90
C VAL A 101 -2.16 28.86 8.17
N ALA A 102 -2.38 27.83 7.34
CA ALA A 102 -1.82 26.50 7.63
C ALA A 102 -0.34 26.35 7.27
N GLU A 103 0.18 27.22 6.38
CA GLU A 103 1.60 27.20 6.00
C GLU A 103 2.50 27.58 7.19
N ASN A 104 1.99 28.42 8.10
CA ASN A 104 2.66 28.85 9.33
C ASN A 104 2.20 28.09 10.59
N ASP A 105 1.28 27.13 10.46
CA ASP A 105 0.81 26.36 11.60
C ASP A 105 1.81 25.25 11.95
N LEU A 106 2.61 25.49 12.99
CA LEU A 106 3.60 24.55 13.52
C LEU A 106 2.97 23.21 13.96
N GLN A 107 1.69 23.19 14.35
CA GLN A 107 0.98 21.96 14.71
C GLN A 107 0.66 21.16 13.45
N TYR A 108 0.22 21.83 12.40
CA TYR A 108 -0.04 21.21 11.10
C TYR A 108 1.24 20.63 10.50
N GLN A 109 2.35 21.37 10.52
CA GLN A 109 3.65 20.89 10.06
C GLN A 109 4.13 19.67 10.86
N ARG A 110 3.95 19.66 12.19
CA ARG A 110 4.30 18.52 13.05
C ARG A 110 3.44 17.29 12.76
N GLN A 111 2.12 17.48 12.59
CA GLN A 111 1.21 16.38 12.25
C GLN A 111 1.51 15.80 10.87
N PHE A 112 1.86 16.65 9.91
CA PHE A 112 2.33 16.22 8.61
C PHE A 112 3.64 15.43 8.74
N GLN A 113 4.64 15.92 9.47
CA GLN A 113 5.89 15.19 9.65
C GLN A 113 5.70 13.84 10.36
N SER A 114 4.84 13.77 11.38
CA SER A 114 4.57 12.52 12.10
C SER A 114 3.88 11.47 11.23
N ASN A 115 3.01 11.91 10.31
CA ASN A 115 2.27 11.01 9.44
C ASN A 115 3.09 10.47 8.25
N PHE A 116 4.30 11.01 8.03
CA PHE A 116 5.14 10.72 6.85
C PHE A 116 6.51 10.18 7.23
N GLN A 117 6.67 9.66 8.45
CA GLN A 117 7.91 9.05 8.90
C GLN A 117 8.22 7.77 8.13
N VAL A 118 9.48 7.59 7.78
CA VAL A 118 9.96 6.47 6.97
C VAL A 118 11.18 5.81 7.62
N GLN A 119 11.22 4.47 7.62
CA GLN A 119 12.40 3.71 7.98
C GLN A 119 13.31 3.58 6.75
N LYS A 120 14.31 4.46 6.67
CA LYS A 120 15.28 4.52 5.56
C LYS A 120 15.88 3.15 5.20
N GLY A 121 16.20 2.35 6.21
CA GLY A 121 16.76 1.01 6.03
C GLY A 121 15.81 0.06 5.30
N HIS A 122 14.51 0.12 5.60
CA HIS A 122 13.50 -0.69 4.91
C HIS A 122 13.35 -0.25 3.45
N VAL A 123 13.19 1.05 3.21
CA VAL A 123 13.06 1.60 1.85
C VAL A 123 14.28 1.24 0.99
N MET A 124 15.49 1.39 1.52
CA MET A 124 16.72 1.00 0.82
C MET A 124 16.77 -0.49 0.48
N THR A 125 16.41 -1.34 1.44
CA THR A 125 16.43 -2.80 1.25
C THR A 125 15.42 -3.21 0.18
N TRP A 126 14.22 -2.64 0.23
CA TRP A 126 13.17 -2.87 -0.75
C TRP A 126 13.53 -2.38 -2.15
N LEU A 127 14.05 -1.16 -2.30
CA LEU A 127 14.44 -0.63 -3.61
C LEU A 127 15.54 -1.48 -4.26
N ARG A 128 16.53 -1.95 -3.48
CA ARG A 128 17.58 -2.85 -3.97
C ARG A 128 17.03 -4.21 -4.39
N PHE A 129 16.13 -4.77 -3.59
CA PHE A 129 15.47 -6.04 -3.90
C PHE A 129 14.67 -5.91 -5.21
N LEU A 130 13.83 -4.86 -5.32
CA LEU A 130 13.03 -4.62 -6.51
C LEU A 130 13.90 -4.39 -7.76
N GLN A 131 15.01 -3.65 -7.64
CA GLN A 131 15.94 -3.44 -8.74
C GLN A 131 16.55 -4.75 -9.26
N ALA A 132 16.82 -5.72 -8.38
CA ALA A 132 17.37 -7.01 -8.74
C ALA A 132 16.32 -8.00 -9.30
N HIS A 133 15.08 -7.94 -8.81
CA HIS A 133 14.09 -8.99 -9.02
C HIS A 133 12.83 -8.58 -9.81
N HIS A 134 12.61 -7.29 -10.04
CA HIS A 134 11.42 -6.80 -10.72
C HIS A 134 11.75 -6.04 -12.02
N PRO A 135 11.24 -6.46 -13.20
CA PRO A 135 11.54 -5.82 -14.48
C PRO A 135 11.29 -4.31 -14.47
N ASP A 136 10.18 -3.88 -13.89
CA ASP A 136 9.84 -2.46 -13.83
C ASP A 136 10.79 -1.65 -12.94
N TYR A 137 11.50 -2.25 -11.99
CA TYR A 137 12.40 -1.53 -11.10
C TYR A 137 13.87 -1.62 -11.52
N ARG A 138 14.19 -2.39 -12.57
CA ARG A 138 15.57 -2.69 -13.00
C ARG A 138 16.42 -1.45 -13.29
N TYR A 139 15.80 -0.37 -13.77
CA TYR A 139 16.50 0.84 -14.23
C TYR A 139 16.24 2.06 -13.34
N ILE A 140 15.77 1.86 -12.11
CA ILE A 140 15.65 2.98 -11.16
C ILE A 140 17.03 3.45 -10.73
N THR A 141 17.16 4.75 -10.49
CA THR A 141 18.34 5.34 -9.86
C THR A 141 18.02 5.59 -8.39
N ILE A 142 18.66 4.83 -7.49
CA ILE A 142 18.51 5.02 -6.05
C ILE A 142 19.49 6.12 -5.61
N SER A 143 18.98 7.26 -5.17
CA SER A 143 19.80 8.36 -4.65
C SER A 143 19.91 8.24 -3.12
N PRO A 144 21.10 7.95 -2.57
CA PRO A 144 21.29 7.85 -1.13
C PRO A 144 21.01 9.20 -0.44
N ASP A 145 21.47 10.31 -1.03
CA ASP A 145 21.25 11.66 -0.47
C ASP A 145 19.76 11.99 -0.29
N ARG A 146 18.91 11.61 -1.26
CA ARG A 146 17.46 11.82 -1.17
C ARG A 146 16.82 10.94 -0.11
N ILE A 147 17.34 9.74 0.09
CA ILE A 147 16.86 8.84 1.13
C ILE A 147 17.29 9.34 2.50
N ASP A 148 18.49 9.91 2.62
CA ASP A 148 18.98 10.51 3.85
C ASP A 148 18.26 11.81 4.22
N ALA A 149 17.67 12.51 3.25
CA ALA A 149 16.84 13.68 3.49
C ALA A 149 15.41 13.36 4.01
N LEU A 150 15.00 12.08 4.05
CA LEU A 150 13.65 11.71 4.49
C LEU A 150 13.43 11.93 5.99
N PRO A 151 12.22 12.35 6.40
CA PRO A 151 11.85 12.44 7.80
C PRO A 151 11.83 11.03 8.42
N ILE A 152 12.69 10.82 9.40
CA ILE A 152 12.87 9.52 10.07
C ILE A 152 11.85 9.38 11.20
N CYS A 153 11.44 8.14 11.47
CA CYS A 153 10.87 7.75 12.76
C CYS A 153 11.94 7.71 13.85
#